data_AF-A0A0C9YTH1-F1
#
_entry.id   AF-A0A0C9YTH1-F1
#
_cell.length_a   1.000
_cell.length_b   1.000
_cell.length_c   1.000
_cell.angle_alpha   90.00
_cell.angle_beta   90.00
_cell.angle_gamma   90.00
#
_symmetry.space_group_name_H-M   'P 1'
#
loop_
_entity.id
_entity.type
_entity.pdbx_description
1 polymer ?
#
loop_
_entity_poly.entity_id
_entity_poly.type
_entity_poly.pdbx_seq_one_letter_code
_entity_poly.pdbx_strand_id
1 'polypeptide(L)'
;MINRTQFYWHTHKDLRLISSVVLGEYRDECEGIHPLTIERYYGVHGRERVRRNGQTGAGHPPDEEPDADDEETVVDRHDDILRRLEADLLEQVRHEAVEVPGKGSPFACVEDEVEFWSLLDHVILEDIIPTGYGLLAGEGDDSTIELIPIGRRGARSVAVSLTEPVWARRAKTWCQALAVLTLFDAGGLL
;
A
#
# COMPACT_ATOMS: atom_id res chain seq x y z
N MET A 1 26.20 -14.28 -2.98
CA MET A 1 24.91 -14.59 -3.63
C MET A 1 23.83 -14.59 -2.56
N ILE A 2 23.04 -13.52 -2.47
CA ILE A 2 21.95 -13.39 -1.49
C ILE A 2 20.66 -13.29 -2.31
N ASN A 3 19.82 -14.33 -2.22
CA ASN A 3 18.49 -14.33 -2.79
C ASN A 3 17.62 -13.36 -1.97
N ARG A 4 17.19 -12.25 -2.58
CA ARG A 4 16.14 -11.40 -2.02
C ARG A 4 14.79 -12.02 -2.35
N THR A 5 14.25 -12.76 -1.39
CA THR A 5 12.87 -13.24 -1.41
C THR A 5 11.94 -12.02 -1.29
N GLN A 6 11.18 -11.73 -2.34
CA GLN A 6 10.10 -10.74 -2.29
C GLN A 6 8.99 -11.26 -1.36
N PHE A 7 8.74 -10.56 -0.27
CA PHE A 7 7.56 -10.78 0.56
C PHE A 7 6.41 -9.92 0.02
N TYR A 8 5.39 -10.56 -0.54
CA TYR A 8 4.13 -9.92 -0.89
C TYR A 8 3.25 -9.81 0.36
N TRP A 9 3.22 -8.63 0.98
CA TRP A 9 2.32 -8.30 2.11
C TRP A 9 1.16 -7.43 1.63
N HIS A 10 0.09 -8.01 1.07
CA HIS A 10 -1.03 -7.22 0.54
C HIS A 10 -2.42 -7.75 0.95
N THR A 11 -2.54 -8.48 2.06
CA THR A 11 -3.88 -8.79 2.59
C THR A 11 -4.27 -7.84 3.73
N HIS A 12 -5.54 -7.44 3.81
CA HIS A 12 -6.08 -6.64 4.92
C HIS A 12 -5.85 -7.28 6.30
N LYS A 13 -5.66 -8.60 6.35
CA LYS A 13 -5.29 -9.33 7.56
C LYS A 13 -3.87 -8.96 8.02
N ASP A 14 -2.93 -8.79 7.09
CA ASP A 14 -1.55 -8.40 7.40
C ASP A 14 -1.49 -6.97 7.95
N LEU A 15 -2.25 -6.04 7.37
CA LEU A 15 -2.33 -4.65 7.86
C LEU A 15 -2.95 -4.57 9.26
N ARG A 16 -3.95 -5.42 9.56
CA ARG A 16 -4.54 -5.50 10.91
C ARG A 16 -3.57 -6.09 11.92
N LEU A 17 -2.82 -7.13 11.54
CA LEU A 17 -1.79 -7.76 12.37
C LEU A 17 -0.68 -6.75 12.70
N ILE A 18 -0.17 -6.03 11.68
CA ILE A 18 0.84 -4.98 11.85
C ILE A 18 0.33 -3.86 12.77
N SER A 19 -0.92 -3.40 12.55
CA SER A 19 -1.52 -2.38 13.40
C SER A 19 -1.62 -2.82 14.87
N SER A 20 -2.00 -4.07 15.13
CA SER A 20 -2.10 -4.59 16.51
C SER A 20 -0.74 -4.76 17.20
N VAL A 21 0.31 -5.11 16.44
CA VAL A 21 1.67 -5.24 16.96
C VAL A 21 2.29 -3.87 17.24
N VAL A 22 2.06 -2.89 16.37
CA VAL A 22 2.61 -1.53 16.50
C VAL A 22 1.91 -0.72 17.60
N LEU A 23 0.61 -0.93 17.83
CA LEU A 23 -0.18 -0.27 18.88
C LEU A 23 -0.09 -0.96 20.25
N GLY A 24 0.61 -2.10 20.35
CA GLY A 24 0.95 -2.73 21.64
C GLY A 24 -0.18 -3.50 22.33
N GLU A 25 -1.25 -3.87 21.62
CA GLU A 25 -2.35 -4.68 22.16
C GLU A 25 -2.23 -6.18 21.81
N TYR A 26 -1.06 -6.64 21.34
CA TYR A 26 -0.85 -8.06 21.07
C TYR A 26 -0.62 -8.83 22.37
N ARG A 27 -1.67 -9.47 22.87
CA ARG A 27 -1.57 -10.47 23.93
C ARG A 27 -1.36 -11.82 23.26
N ASP A 28 -0.17 -12.40 23.41
CA ASP A 28 0.12 -13.72 22.85
C ASP A 28 -0.61 -14.78 23.69
N GLU A 29 -1.80 -15.18 23.25
CA GLU A 29 -2.59 -16.23 23.87
C GLU A 29 -1.89 -17.60 23.84
N CYS A 30 -0.82 -17.73 23.04
CA CYS A 30 -0.01 -18.94 22.92
C CYS A 30 1.28 -18.91 23.76
N GLU A 31 1.50 -17.87 24.57
CA GLU A 31 2.70 -17.76 25.41
C GLU A 31 2.80 -18.95 26.39
N GLY A 32 3.88 -19.74 26.29
CA GLY A 32 4.11 -20.93 27.11
C GLY A 32 3.46 -22.23 26.61
N ILE A 33 2.73 -22.19 25.49
CA ILE A 33 2.18 -23.41 24.87
C ILE A 33 3.24 -24.09 24.00
N HIS A 34 3.46 -25.38 24.21
CA HIS A 34 4.46 -26.15 23.45
C HIS A 34 4.10 -26.18 21.95
N PRO A 35 5.05 -25.98 21.02
CA PRO A 35 4.78 -25.88 19.58
C PRO A 35 4.00 -27.06 18.98
N LEU A 36 4.30 -28.29 19.43
CA LEU A 36 3.57 -29.49 18.99
C LEU A 36 2.07 -29.47 19.37
N THR A 37 1.72 -28.79 20.46
CA THR A 37 0.32 -28.59 20.86
C THR A 37 -0.36 -27.61 19.92
N ILE A 38 0.32 -26.53 19.54
CA ILE A 38 -0.18 -25.56 18.56
C ILE A 38 -0.36 -26.26 17.20
N GLU A 39 0.63 -27.03 16.75
CA GLU A 39 0.55 -27.78 15.50
C GLU A 39 -0.57 -28.82 15.51
N ARG A 40 -0.84 -29.46 16.65
CA ARG A 40 -1.92 -30.45 16.76
C ARG A 40 -3.32 -29.85 16.60
N TYR A 41 -3.53 -28.61 17.07
CA TYR A 41 -4.86 -27.98 17.09
C TYR A 41 -5.05 -26.91 16.01
N TYR A 42 -3.96 -26.25 15.59
CA TYR A 42 -3.95 -25.17 14.61
C TYR A 42 -3.08 -25.47 13.38
N GLY A 43 -2.36 -26.61 13.36
CA GLY A 43 -1.54 -27.00 12.22
C GLY A 43 -2.38 -27.39 11.00
N VAL A 44 -1.81 -27.14 9.84
CA VAL A 44 -2.47 -27.36 8.53
C VAL A 44 -2.36 -28.82 8.05
N HIS A 45 -1.67 -29.67 8.80
CA HIS A 45 -1.34 -31.06 8.44
C HIS A 45 -2.44 -32.07 8.82
N GLY A 46 -3.70 -31.72 8.58
CA GLY A 46 -4.83 -32.65 8.66
C GLY A 46 -5.05 -33.39 7.34
N ARG A 47 -5.68 -34.58 7.38
CA ARG A 47 -6.23 -35.19 6.15
C ARG A 47 -7.26 -34.23 5.55
N GLU A 48 -7.17 -34.02 4.24
CA GLU A 48 -8.09 -33.18 3.48
C GLU A 48 -9.54 -33.58 3.78
N ARG A 49 -10.26 -32.71 4.49
CA ARG A 49 -11.70 -32.87 4.70
C ARG A 49 -12.40 -32.47 3.41
N VAL A 50 -12.91 -33.45 2.67
CA VAL A 50 -13.78 -33.22 1.51
C VAL A 50 -14.99 -32.42 1.99
N ARG A 51 -15.04 -31.15 1.58
CA ARG A 51 -16.13 -30.23 1.94
C ARG A 51 -17.35 -30.53 1.08
N ARG A 52 -18.54 -30.44 1.66
CA ARG A 52 -19.78 -30.43 0.87
C ARG A 52 -19.98 -29.04 0.26
N ASN A 53 -20.72 -28.96 -0.86
CA ASN A 53 -21.15 -27.68 -1.42
C ASN A 53 -21.80 -26.82 -0.31
N GLY A 54 -21.34 -25.58 -0.15
CA GLY A 54 -21.83 -24.64 0.86
C GLY A 54 -20.95 -24.44 2.09
N GLN A 55 -19.90 -25.26 2.32
CA GLN A 55 -19.02 -25.07 3.49
C GLN A 55 -17.75 -24.27 3.16
N THR A 56 -17.69 -23.03 3.66
CA THR A 56 -16.56 -22.09 3.45
C THR A 56 -15.35 -22.36 4.36
N GLY A 57 -15.49 -23.29 5.32
CA GLY A 57 -14.37 -23.74 6.17
C GLY A 57 -14.04 -22.79 7.32
N ALA A 58 -14.99 -21.98 7.76
CA ALA A 58 -14.84 -21.04 8.87
C ALA A 58 -15.03 -21.67 10.28
N GLY A 59 -15.18 -22.99 10.39
CA GLY A 59 -15.41 -23.69 11.66
C GLY A 59 -16.85 -23.48 12.17
N HIS A 60 -17.72 -24.45 11.88
CA HIS A 60 -19.05 -24.54 12.50
C HIS A 60 -18.89 -25.27 13.85
N PRO A 61 -19.22 -24.68 15.00
CA PRO A 61 -19.35 -25.45 16.24
C PRO A 61 -20.48 -26.48 16.08
N PRO A 62 -20.36 -27.68 16.70
CA PRO A 62 -21.34 -28.76 16.52
C PRO A 62 -22.72 -28.46 17.11
N ASP A 63 -22.89 -27.34 17.82
CA ASP A 63 -24.10 -26.98 18.54
C ASP A 63 -24.97 -25.96 17.78
N GLU A 64 -24.54 -25.54 16.58
CA GLU A 64 -25.40 -24.77 15.68
C GLU A 64 -26.31 -25.75 14.93
N GLU A 65 -27.49 -26.00 15.51
CA GLU A 65 -28.61 -26.50 14.73
C GLU A 65 -28.81 -25.54 13.54
N PRO A 66 -29.03 -26.06 12.32
CA PRO A 66 -29.24 -25.19 11.18
C PRO A 66 -30.48 -24.36 11.46
N ASP A 67 -30.29 -23.06 11.73
CA ASP A 67 -31.35 -22.08 11.70
C ASP A 67 -31.90 -22.10 10.27
N ALA A 68 -32.93 -22.91 10.08
CA ALA A 68 -33.79 -22.88 8.92
C ALA A 68 -34.58 -21.59 9.03
N ASP A 69 -33.98 -20.46 8.64
CA ASP A 69 -34.64 -19.22 8.22
C ASP A 69 -33.62 -18.06 8.15
N ASP A 70 -32.66 -18.05 7.21
CA ASP A 70 -32.12 -16.76 6.69
C ASP A 70 -31.36 -16.82 5.36
N GLU A 71 -31.68 -17.75 4.45
CA GLU A 71 -31.06 -17.77 3.11
C GLU A 71 -31.69 -16.80 2.10
N GLU A 72 -32.69 -16.00 2.49
CA GLU A 72 -33.38 -15.09 1.55
C GLU A 72 -32.95 -13.61 1.66
N THR A 73 -32.17 -13.20 2.68
CA THR A 73 -31.88 -11.77 2.93
C THR A 73 -30.42 -11.32 2.72
N VAL A 74 -29.46 -12.24 2.51
CA VAL A 74 -28.03 -11.91 2.43
C VAL A 74 -27.58 -11.53 1.01
N VAL A 75 -28.22 -12.10 -0.02
CA VAL A 75 -27.88 -11.84 -1.44
C VAL A 75 -28.18 -10.38 -1.83
N ASP A 76 -29.33 -9.88 -1.38
CA ASP A 76 -29.82 -8.53 -1.71
C ASP A 76 -28.90 -7.43 -1.12
N ARG A 77 -28.35 -7.65 0.09
CA ARG A 77 -27.40 -6.71 0.70
C ARG A 77 -26.04 -6.70 0.01
N HIS A 78 -25.59 -7.84 -0.53
CA HIS A 78 -24.30 -7.92 -1.22
C HIS A 78 -24.38 -7.20 -2.57
N ASP A 79 -25.47 -7.40 -3.31
CA ASP A 79 -25.70 -6.73 -4.59
C ASP A 79 -25.86 -5.21 -4.43
N ASP A 80 -26.49 -4.76 -3.35
CA ASP A 80 -26.58 -3.34 -3.01
C ASP A 80 -25.22 -2.72 -2.64
N ILE A 81 -24.35 -3.46 -1.95
CA ILE A 81 -22.98 -3.01 -1.66
C ILE A 81 -22.17 -2.91 -2.95
N LEU A 82 -22.26 -3.92 -3.83
CA LEU A 82 -21.55 -3.91 -5.12
C LEU A 82 -22.01 -2.76 -6.01
N ARG A 83 -23.33 -2.52 -6.11
CA ARG A 83 -23.88 -1.38 -6.87
C ARG A 83 -23.40 -0.03 -6.34
N ARG A 84 -23.30 0.13 -5.01
CA ARG A 84 -22.80 1.37 -4.40
C ARG A 84 -21.31 1.56 -4.65
N LEU A 85 -20.51 0.49 -4.54
CA LEU A 85 -19.09 0.52 -4.86
C LEU A 85 -18.85 0.84 -6.33
N GLU A 86 -19.63 0.24 -7.23
CA GLU A 86 -19.56 0.51 -8.66
C GLU A 86 -19.93 1.96 -8.99
N ALA A 87 -20.99 2.49 -8.37
CA ALA A 87 -21.38 3.90 -8.51
C ALA A 87 -20.29 4.86 -7.99
N ASP A 88 -19.70 4.57 -6.83
CA ASP A 88 -18.65 5.40 -6.22
C ASP A 88 -17.34 5.35 -7.05
N LEU A 89 -17.00 4.19 -7.63
CA LEU A 89 -15.80 4.01 -8.46
C LEU A 89 -15.96 4.58 -9.88
N LEU A 90 -17.15 4.50 -10.48
CA LEU A 90 -17.42 5.01 -11.84
C LEU A 90 -17.23 6.53 -11.95
N GLU A 91 -17.47 7.28 -10.87
CA GLU A 91 -17.18 8.72 -10.84
C GLU A 91 -15.68 9.01 -10.66
N GLN A 92 -14.95 8.15 -9.96
CA GLN A 92 -13.54 8.37 -9.61
C GLN A 92 -12.56 7.88 -10.68
N VAL A 93 -12.92 6.87 -11.48
CA VAL A 93 -12.06 6.30 -12.53
C VAL A 93 -12.49 6.82 -13.90
N ARG A 94 -12.38 8.14 -14.11
CA ARG A 94 -12.63 8.79 -15.42
C ARG A 94 -11.38 9.26 -16.14
N HIS A 95 -10.19 8.82 -15.69
CA HIS A 95 -9.01 9.02 -16.52
C HIS A 95 -8.94 7.87 -17.53
N GLU A 96 -8.69 8.21 -18.79
CA GLU A 96 -8.24 7.23 -19.77
C GLU A 96 -7.04 6.47 -19.18
N ALA A 97 -6.92 5.18 -19.49
CA ALA A 97 -5.78 4.40 -19.02
C ALA A 97 -4.51 5.11 -19.49
N VAL A 98 -3.65 5.50 -18.54
CA VAL A 98 -2.38 6.13 -18.88
C VAL A 98 -1.57 5.11 -19.66
N GLU A 99 -1.10 5.49 -20.85
CA GLU A 99 -0.24 4.62 -21.64
C GLU A 99 0.99 4.27 -20.82
N VAL A 100 1.11 2.98 -20.49
CA VAL A 100 2.27 2.46 -19.77
C VAL A 100 3.42 2.43 -20.78
N PRO A 101 4.57 3.08 -20.50
CA PRO A 101 5.73 2.97 -21.35
C PRO A 101 6.09 1.49 -21.60
N GLY A 102 6.22 1.11 -22.88
CA GLY A 102 6.53 -0.28 -23.25
C GLY A 102 7.94 -0.73 -22.84
N LYS A 103 8.82 0.21 -22.49
CA LYS A 103 10.17 -0.08 -21.98
C LYS A 103 10.12 -0.24 -20.46
N GLY A 104 10.69 -1.33 -19.95
CA GLY A 104 10.82 -1.58 -18.50
C GLY A 104 11.92 -0.75 -17.81
N SER A 105 12.72 -0.01 -18.59
CA SER A 105 13.76 0.90 -18.12
C SER A 105 13.63 2.24 -18.84
N PRO A 106 13.83 3.38 -18.14
CA PRO A 106 13.89 4.69 -18.77
C PRO A 106 15.18 4.93 -19.58
N PHE A 107 16.20 4.07 -19.42
CA PHE A 107 17.49 4.20 -20.10
C PHE A 107 17.56 3.35 -21.39
N ALA A 108 18.26 3.82 -22.43
CA ALA A 108 18.47 3.05 -23.66
C ALA A 108 19.47 1.91 -23.47
N CYS A 109 20.50 2.14 -22.66
CA CYS A 109 21.55 1.18 -22.38
C CYS A 109 22.00 1.22 -20.90
N VAL A 110 22.88 0.28 -20.54
CA VAL A 110 23.40 0.16 -19.17
C VAL A 110 24.38 1.29 -18.86
N GLU A 111 25.08 1.79 -19.87
CA GLU A 111 26.03 2.89 -19.76
C GLU A 111 25.34 4.19 -19.32
N ASP A 112 24.18 4.53 -19.91
CA ASP A 112 23.37 5.69 -19.51
C ASP A 112 22.89 5.57 -18.06
N GLU A 113 22.51 4.37 -17.63
CA GLU A 113 22.09 4.12 -16.26
C GLU A 113 23.25 4.36 -15.28
N VAL A 114 24.46 3.90 -15.61
CA VAL A 114 25.65 4.16 -14.79
C VAL A 114 25.99 5.65 -14.73
N GLU A 115 25.91 6.35 -15.87
CA GLU A 115 26.13 7.79 -15.92
C GLU A 115 25.09 8.57 -15.10
N PHE A 116 23.81 8.16 -15.19
CA PHE A 116 22.72 8.72 -14.39
C PHE A 116 23.00 8.61 -12.89
N TRP A 117 23.34 7.41 -12.40
CA TRP A 117 23.62 7.22 -10.98
C TRP A 117 24.85 8.03 -10.52
N SER A 118 25.89 8.10 -11.36
CA SER A 118 27.08 8.90 -11.07
C SER A 118 26.77 10.40 -10.99
N LEU A 119 25.94 10.93 -11.89
CA LEU A 119 25.53 12.34 -11.88
C LEU A 119 24.60 12.63 -10.71
N LEU A 120 23.65 11.74 -10.42
CA LEU A 120 22.75 11.87 -9.28
C LEU A 120 23.53 11.90 -7.95
N ASP A 121 24.51 11.02 -7.78
CA ASP A 121 25.38 11.03 -6.60
C ASP A 121 26.12 12.36 -6.45
N HIS A 122 26.59 12.94 -7.56
CA HIS A 122 27.23 14.26 -7.53
C HIS A 122 26.25 15.38 -7.13
N VAL A 123 25.04 15.40 -7.69
CA VAL A 123 23.99 16.37 -7.36
C VAL A 123 23.56 16.26 -5.89
N ILE A 124 23.47 15.03 -5.36
CA ILE A 124 23.18 14.77 -3.95
C ILE A 124 24.33 15.27 -3.06
N LEU A 125 25.58 14.98 -3.43
CA LEU A 125 26.77 15.40 -2.68
C LEU A 125 26.91 16.92 -2.59
N GLU A 126 26.66 17.62 -3.71
CA GLU A 126 26.70 19.08 -3.81
C GLU A 126 25.44 19.75 -3.24
N ASP A 127 24.50 18.96 -2.71
CA ASP A 127 23.25 19.42 -2.09
C ASP A 127 22.39 20.34 -2.97
N ILE A 128 22.50 20.20 -4.30
CA ILE A 128 21.83 21.08 -5.28
C ILE A 128 20.32 20.88 -5.23
N ILE A 129 19.55 21.96 -5.12
CA ILE A 129 18.08 21.92 -5.17
C ILE A 129 17.62 22.42 -6.54
N PRO A 130 17.01 21.56 -7.38
CA PRO A 130 16.46 21.99 -8.66
C PRO A 130 15.31 22.99 -8.49
N THR A 131 15.26 23.99 -9.36
CA THR A 131 14.19 25.00 -9.42
C THR A 131 12.92 24.45 -10.10
N GLY A 132 11.77 25.02 -9.78
CA GLY A 132 10.49 24.67 -10.41
C GLY A 132 9.79 23.43 -9.83
N TYR A 133 10.32 22.87 -8.74
CA TYR A 133 9.78 21.69 -8.06
C TYR A 133 9.08 22.01 -6.74
N GLY A 134 8.98 23.29 -6.35
CA GLY A 134 8.28 23.69 -5.12
C GLY A 134 9.07 23.41 -3.83
N LEU A 135 10.38 23.16 -3.95
CA LEU A 135 11.27 22.85 -2.82
C LEU A 135 12.07 24.06 -2.32
N LEU A 136 12.21 25.09 -3.16
CA LEU A 136 12.88 26.32 -2.77
C LEU A 136 11.93 27.21 -1.96
N ALA A 137 12.50 27.97 -1.02
CA ALA A 137 11.75 28.95 -0.25
C ALA A 137 11.07 29.96 -1.20
N GLY A 138 9.74 29.95 -1.21
CA GLY A 138 8.91 30.79 -2.10
C GLY A 138 8.41 30.14 -3.39
N GLU A 139 8.78 28.89 -3.71
CA GLU A 139 8.15 28.13 -4.81
C GLU A 139 6.93 27.30 -4.36
N GLY A 140 6.94 26.84 -3.10
CA GLY A 140 5.88 26.02 -2.50
C GLY A 140 4.84 26.83 -1.72
N ASP A 141 3.77 26.16 -1.31
CA ASP A 141 2.82 26.69 -0.33
C ASP A 141 3.42 26.57 1.08
N ASP A 142 3.50 27.69 1.82
CA ASP A 142 3.99 27.75 3.20
C ASP A 142 3.02 27.07 4.21
N SER A 143 1.94 26.48 3.73
CA SER A 143 0.95 25.75 4.53
C SER A 143 1.53 24.46 5.12
N THR A 144 2.14 24.58 6.29
CA THR A 144 2.69 23.47 7.09
C THR A 144 1.63 22.60 7.79
N ILE A 145 0.34 22.89 7.56
CA ILE A 145 -0.79 22.23 8.20
C ILE A 145 -1.85 21.88 7.15
N GLU A 146 -2.15 20.60 7.02
CA GLU A 146 -3.28 20.12 6.22
C GLU A 146 -4.45 19.73 7.14
N LEU A 147 -5.66 20.12 6.76
CA LEU A 147 -6.88 19.79 7.51
C LEU A 147 -7.59 18.61 6.83
N ILE A 148 -7.43 17.41 7.40
CA ILE A 148 -8.09 16.22 6.88
C ILE A 148 -9.48 16.10 7.52
N PRO A 149 -10.57 16.12 6.75
CA PRO A 149 -11.91 15.90 7.30
C PRO A 149 -12.07 14.45 7.77
N ILE A 150 -12.58 14.26 8.99
CA ILE A 150 -12.83 12.96 9.61
C ILE A 150 -14.34 12.78 9.87
N GLY A 151 -14.81 11.57 9.57
CA GLY A 151 -16.17 11.10 9.83
C GLY A 151 -17.09 11.19 8.60
N ARG A 152 -18.24 10.51 8.67
CA ARG A 152 -19.18 10.32 7.54
C ARG A 152 -19.75 11.60 6.92
N ARG A 153 -19.53 12.77 7.51
CA ARG A 153 -20.01 14.07 7.01
C ARG A 153 -18.93 15.17 7.02
N GLY A 154 -17.66 14.84 7.28
CA GLY A 154 -16.57 15.82 7.33
C GLY A 154 -16.71 16.94 8.36
N ALA A 155 -17.59 16.77 9.36
CA ALA A 155 -17.91 17.82 10.34
C ALA A 155 -16.79 18.07 11.37
N ARG A 156 -15.76 17.22 11.38
CA ARG A 156 -14.58 17.37 12.22
C ARG A 156 -13.37 17.28 11.30
N SER A 157 -12.38 18.12 11.52
CA SER A 157 -11.10 18.04 10.80
C SER A 157 -9.98 17.76 11.80
N VAL A 158 -8.99 16.99 11.37
CA VAL A 158 -7.73 16.84 12.10
C VAL A 158 -6.68 17.65 11.38
N ALA A 159 -6.05 18.56 12.12
CA ALA A 159 -4.85 19.25 11.68
C ALA A 159 -3.68 18.28 11.72
N VAL A 160 -3.19 17.92 10.55
CA VAL A 160 -1.96 17.16 10.41
C VAL A 160 -0.86 18.17 10.12
N SER A 161 0.11 18.27 11.04
CA SER A 161 1.36 18.95 10.72
C SER A 161 2.06 18.12 9.67
N LEU A 162 2.21 18.71 8.48
CA LEU A 162 3.08 18.17 7.45
C LEU A 162 4.49 18.37 7.98
N THR A 163 4.97 17.40 8.76
CA THR A 163 6.29 17.45 9.37
C THR A 163 7.32 17.40 8.25
N GLU A 164 7.74 18.60 7.89
CA GLU A 164 8.69 18.93 6.84
C GLU A 164 9.98 18.10 6.86
N PRO A 165 10.62 17.75 8.00
CA PRO A 165 12.00 17.24 7.92
C PRO A 165 12.13 15.84 7.31
N VAL A 166 11.14 14.95 7.46
CA VAL A 166 11.24 13.58 6.92
C VAL A 166 10.90 13.54 5.44
N TRP A 167 9.87 14.28 5.03
CA TRP A 167 9.43 14.33 3.64
C TRP A 167 10.32 15.21 2.78
N ALA A 168 10.83 16.34 3.31
CA ALA A 168 11.68 17.25 2.56
C ALA A 168 12.95 16.57 2.03
N ARG A 169 13.61 15.74 2.86
CA ARG A 169 14.81 15.02 2.40
C ARG A 169 14.50 14.08 1.24
N ARG A 170 13.39 13.32 1.33
CA ARG A 170 12.98 12.40 0.26
C ARG A 170 12.51 13.13 -0.99
N ALA A 171 11.73 14.19 -0.82
CA ALA A 171 11.25 15.03 -1.90
C ALA A 171 12.42 15.70 -2.63
N LYS A 172 13.43 16.20 -1.90
CA LYS A 172 14.67 16.72 -2.46
C LYS A 172 15.39 15.68 -3.32
N THR A 173 15.66 14.49 -2.77
CA THR A 173 16.33 13.42 -3.54
C THR A 173 15.51 13.02 -4.78
N TRP A 174 14.19 12.98 -4.66
CA TRP A 174 13.31 12.69 -5.79
C TRP A 174 13.38 13.77 -6.88
N CYS A 175 13.32 15.04 -6.51
CA CYS A 175 13.42 16.14 -7.47
C CYS A 175 14.81 16.22 -8.11
N GLN A 176 15.89 15.94 -7.35
CA GLN A 176 17.24 15.82 -7.89
C GLN A 176 17.31 14.71 -8.95
N ALA A 177 16.78 13.52 -8.65
CA ALA A 177 16.73 12.41 -9.61
C ALA A 177 15.91 12.77 -10.85
N LEU A 178 14.76 13.41 -10.68
CA LEU A 178 13.89 13.81 -11.78
C LEU A 178 14.56 14.87 -12.67
N ALA A 179 15.22 15.87 -12.08
CA ALA A 179 15.96 16.88 -12.83
C ALA A 179 17.09 16.25 -13.65
N VAL A 180 17.85 15.30 -13.07
CA VAL A 180 18.88 14.56 -13.80
C VAL A 180 18.24 13.76 -14.94
N LEU A 181 17.15 13.02 -14.71
CA LEU A 181 16.45 12.27 -15.77
C LEU A 181 15.98 13.18 -16.92
N THR A 182 15.44 14.37 -16.62
CA THR A 182 15.00 15.31 -17.66
C THR A 182 16.15 15.84 -18.52
N LEU A 183 17.39 15.89 -17.99
CA LEU A 183 18.56 16.26 -18.79
C LEU A 183 18.92 15.16 -19.80
N PHE A 184 18.76 13.88 -19.44
CA PHE A 184 18.96 12.77 -20.37
C PHE A 184 17.88 12.75 -21.47
N ASP A 185 16.63 13.04 -21.12
CA ASP A 185 15.52 13.10 -22.09
C ASP A 185 15.66 14.31 -23.06
N ALA A 186 16.03 15.49 -22.55
CA ALA A 186 16.23 16.69 -23.36
C ALA A 186 17.52 16.65 -24.23
N GLY A 187 18.45 15.75 -23.91
CA GLY A 187 19.74 15.58 -24.60
C GLY A 187 19.67 14.80 -25.92
N GLY A 188 18.53 14.19 -26.27
CA GLY A 188 18.35 13.54 -27.57
C GLY A 188 19.28 12.35 -27.83
N LEU A 189 19.54 11.52 -26.81
CA LEU A 189 20.20 10.21 -26.96
C LEU A 189 19.25 9.07 -26.55
N LEU A 190 18.05 9.03 -27.14
CA LEU A 190 17.16 7.86 -27.16
C LEU A 190 16.67 7.57 -28.57
#